data_AF-A0A9W9YD72-F1
#
_entry.id   AF-A0A9W9YD72-F1
#
_cell.length_a   1.000
_cell.length_b   1.000
_cell.length_c   1.000
_cell.angle_alpha   90.00
_cell.angle_beta   90.00
_cell.angle_gamma   90.00
#
_symmetry.space_group_name_H-M   'P 1'
#
loop_
_entity.id
_entity.type
_entity.pdbx_description
1 polymer ?
#
loop_
_entity_poly.entity_id
_entity_poly.type
_entity_poly.pdbx_seq_one_letter_code
_entity_poly.pdbx_strand_id
1 'polypeptide(L)'
;MGKLLVVGIVGVCSFFSFNKLSNDDPTTLQYDVVPTIVMVVFAYAVSILFFDVYDMAIDTVFHCFLEDLKINDGSAEKPYFMSDSLKKLLMLKDGNDGGQK
;
A
#
# COMPACT_ATOMS: atom_id res chain seq x y z
N MET A 1 1.06 -3.44 7.52
CA MET A 1 2.53 -3.62 7.43
C MET A 1 3.25 -2.44 6.75
N GLY A 2 2.69 -1.83 5.69
CA GLY A 2 3.35 -0.72 4.96
C GLY A 2 3.64 0.54 5.78
N LYS A 3 2.80 0.85 6.78
CA LYS A 3 2.97 2.02 7.67
C LYS A 3 4.34 2.05 8.35
N LEU A 4 4.79 0.93 8.91
CA LEU A 4 6.06 0.85 9.65
C LEU A 4 7.27 0.99 8.71
N LEU A 5 7.17 0.49 7.49
CA LEU A 5 8.21 0.61 6.47
C LEU A 5 8.39 2.08 6.04
N VAL A 6 7.29 2.80 5.78
CA VAL A 6 7.35 4.22 5.40
C VAL A 6 7.95 5.06 6.52
N VAL A 7 7.50 4.86 7.76
CA VAL A 7 8.03 5.58 8.92
C VAL A 7 9.50 5.26 9.18
N GLY A 8 9.91 4.00 9.02
CA GLY A 8 11.30 3.57 9.19
C GLY A 8 12.23 4.22 8.17
N ILE A 9 11.86 4.23 6.89
CA ILE A 9 12.65 4.86 5.82
C ILE A 9 12.77 6.36 6.08
N VAL A 10 11.65 7.05 6.36
CA VAL A 10 11.68 8.49 6.64
C VAL A 10 12.54 8.80 7.88
N GLY A 11 12.45 7.99 8.93
CA GLY A 11 13.27 8.16 10.13
C GLY A 11 14.77 8.04 9.84
N VAL A 12 15.18 7.00 9.11
CA VAL A 12 16.59 6.79 8.74
C VAL A 12 17.09 7.92 7.82
N CYS A 13 16.34 8.24 6.76
CA CYS A 13 16.70 9.32 5.83
C CYS A 13 16.80 10.68 6.54
N SER A 14 15.85 11.00 7.42
CA SER A 14 15.84 12.24 8.19
C SER A 14 17.04 12.30 9.13
N PHE A 15 17.31 11.21 9.87
CA PHE A 15 18.45 11.13 10.78
C PHE A 15 19.78 11.36 10.07
N PHE A 16 20.02 10.70 8.93
CA PHE A 16 21.24 10.89 8.14
C PHE A 16 21.36 12.30 7.55
N SER A 17 20.24 12.88 7.08
CA SER A 17 20.24 14.21 6.48
C SER A 17 20.54 15.30 7.51
N PHE A 18 19.89 15.25 8.68
CA PHE A 18 20.15 16.20 9.76
C PHE A 18 21.53 15.98 10.41
N ASN A 19 22.01 14.74 10.53
CA ASN A 19 23.38 14.48 10.96
C ASN A 19 24.40 15.09 10.00
N LYS A 20 24.22 14.90 8.68
CA LYS A 20 25.14 15.47 7.69
C LYS A 20 25.13 17.01 7.76
N LEU A 21 23.94 17.60 7.85
CA LEU A 21 23.78 19.06 7.97
C LEU A 21 24.45 19.62 9.23
N SER A 22 24.32 18.93 10.36
CA SER A 22 24.95 19.31 11.62
C SER A 22 26.48 19.15 11.62
N ASN A 23 27.02 18.21 10.85
CA ASN A 23 28.48 18.05 10.70
C ASN A 23 29.08 19.13 9.79
N ASP A 24 28.35 19.57 8.75
CA ASP A 24 28.81 20.60 7.81
C ASP A 24 28.73 22.01 8.43
N ASP A 25 27.76 22.29 9.30
CA ASP A 25 27.68 23.56 10.04
C ASP A 25 27.21 23.35 11.51
N PRO A 26 28.16 23.16 12.45
CA PRO A 26 27.85 22.82 13.85
C PRO A 26 27.18 23.96 14.63
N THR A 27 27.07 25.16 14.07
CA THR A 27 26.43 26.31 14.72
C THR A 27 24.94 26.45 14.38
N THR A 28 24.46 25.74 13.36
CA THR A 28 23.08 25.88 12.85
C THR A 28 22.04 25.00 13.54
N LEU A 29 22.44 23.84 14.07
CA LEU A 29 21.52 22.83 14.60
C LEU A 29 21.91 22.41 16.04
N GLN A 30 21.57 23.22 17.05
CA GLN A 30 21.73 22.81 18.46
C GLN A 30 20.71 21.73 18.90
N TYR A 31 19.65 21.51 18.11
CA TYR A 31 18.60 20.50 18.37
C TYR A 31 18.24 19.75 17.07
N ASP A 32 19.14 18.90 16.58
CA ASP A 32 18.97 18.05 15.37
C ASP A 32 17.95 16.91 15.53
N VAL A 33 17.77 16.42 16.76
CA VAL A 33 16.80 15.36 17.08
C VAL A 33 15.34 15.84 16.96
N VAL A 34 15.06 17.10 17.33
CA VAL A 34 13.70 17.67 17.31
C VAL A 34 13.07 17.65 15.90
N PRO A 35 13.69 18.19 14.84
CA PRO A 35 13.13 18.13 13.49
C PRO A 35 13.05 16.68 12.97
N THR A 36 13.95 15.80 13.39
CA THR A 36 13.87 14.37 13.06
C THR A 36 12.61 13.72 13.63
N ILE A 37 12.27 13.99 14.90
CA ILE A 37 11.03 13.48 15.53
C ILE A 37 9.79 14.04 14.83
N VAL A 38 9.77 15.33 14.51
CA VAL A 38 8.64 15.98 13.81
C VAL A 38 8.39 15.30 12.45
N MET A 39 9.45 15.01 11.69
CA MET A 39 9.33 14.30 10.41
C MET A 39 8.78 12.87 10.57
N VAL A 40 9.21 12.15 11.60
CA VAL A 40 8.72 10.79 11.90
C VAL A 40 7.23 10.81 12.27
N VAL A 41 6.80 11.75 13.11
CA VAL A 41 5.37 11.90 13.51
C VAL A 41 4.51 12.27 12.30
N PHE A 42 4.98 13.21 11.47
CA PHE A 42 4.28 13.62 10.26
C PHE A 42 4.13 12.46 9.27
N ALA A 43 5.22 11.72 9.02
CA ALA A 43 5.19 10.55 8.15
C ALA A 43 4.28 9.45 8.70
N TYR A 44 4.22 9.26 10.02
CA TYR A 44 3.31 8.30 10.64
C TYR A 44 1.85 8.70 10.40
N ALA A 45 1.48 9.97 10.64
CA ALA A 45 0.13 10.47 10.40
C ALA A 45 -0.32 10.27 8.95
N VAL A 46 0.54 10.63 7.98
CA VAL A 46 0.27 10.41 6.56
C VAL A 46 0.15 8.92 6.26
N SER A 47 1.09 8.09 6.73
CA SER A 47 1.06 6.64 6.48
C SER A 47 -0.21 5.97 7.01
N ILE A 48 -0.70 6.37 8.19
CA ILE A 48 -1.95 5.85 8.74
C ILE A 48 -3.10 6.14 7.78
N LEU A 49 -3.29 7.41 7.43
CA LEU A 49 -4.42 7.84 6.59
C LEU A 49 -4.42 7.12 5.24
N PHE A 50 -3.27 7.02 4.59
CA PHE A 50 -3.18 6.37 3.28
C PHE A 50 -3.35 4.85 3.33
N PHE A 51 -2.62 4.17 4.23
CA PHE A 51 -2.68 2.71 4.27
C PHE A 51 -4.01 2.18 4.84
N ASP A 52 -4.66 2.90 5.76
CA ASP A 52 -5.99 2.47 6.26
C ASP A 52 -7.07 2.56 5.19
N VAL A 53 -7.10 3.67 4.43
CA VAL A 53 -8.05 3.81 3.32
C VAL A 53 -7.75 2.80 2.22
N TYR A 54 -6.46 2.55 1.95
CA TYR A 54 -6.04 1.54 0.99
C TYR A 54 -6.50 0.13 1.37
N ASP A 55 -6.26 -0.29 2.61
CA ASP A 55 -6.66 -1.62 3.10
C ASP A 55 -8.20 -1.77 3.03
N MET A 56 -8.97 -0.75 3.46
CA MET A 56 -10.43 -0.76 3.34
C MET A 56 -10.91 -0.82 1.89
N ALA A 57 -10.29 -0.05 1.00
CA ALA A 57 -10.65 -0.04 -0.42
C ALA A 57 -10.37 -1.38 -1.08
N ILE A 58 -9.26 -2.02 -0.73
CA ILE A 58 -8.91 -3.36 -1.19
C ILE A 58 -9.95 -4.39 -0.75
N ASP A 59 -10.35 -4.37 0.51
CA ASP A 59 -11.34 -5.31 1.04
C ASP A 59 -12.68 -5.18 0.31
N THR A 60 -13.12 -3.96 0.00
CA THR A 60 -14.37 -3.74 -0.75
C THR A 60 -14.27 -4.22 -2.20
N VAL A 61 -13.15 -3.95 -2.90
CA VAL A 61 -12.93 -4.44 -4.27
C VAL A 61 -12.91 -5.96 -4.32
N PHE A 62 -12.20 -6.60 -3.39
CA PHE A 62 -12.15 -8.06 -3.34
C PHE A 62 -13.49 -8.66 -2.91
N HIS A 63 -14.22 -8.03 -1.99
CA HIS A 63 -15.54 -8.49 -1.60
C HIS A 63 -16.52 -8.47 -2.77
N CYS A 64 -16.59 -7.35 -3.50
CA CYS A 64 -17.42 -7.24 -4.69
C CYS A 64 -17.01 -8.25 -5.76
N PHE A 65 -15.71 -8.52 -5.92
CA PHE A 65 -15.21 -9.56 -6.82
C PHE A 65 -15.65 -10.96 -6.42
N LEU A 66 -15.54 -11.32 -5.13
CA LEU A 66 -15.98 -12.61 -4.63
C LEU A 66 -17.50 -12.79 -4.73
N GLU A 67 -18.26 -11.72 -4.50
CA GLU A 67 -19.71 -11.72 -4.67
C GLU A 67 -20.10 -11.89 -6.15
N ASP A 68 -19.42 -11.20 -7.06
CA ASP A 68 -19.60 -11.33 -8.50
C ASP A 68 -19.34 -12.78 -8.96
N LEU A 69 -18.27 -13.42 -8.46
CA LEU A 69 -17.96 -14.83 -8.71
C LEU A 69 -19.00 -15.81 -8.17
N LYS A 70 -19.71 -15.45 -7.10
CA LYS A 70 -20.71 -16.32 -6.48
C LYS A 70 -22.04 -16.30 -7.24
N ILE A 71 -22.41 -15.15 -7.78
CA ILE A 71 -23.75 -14.92 -8.34
C ILE A 71 -23.75 -15.04 -9.87
N ASN A 72 -22.65 -14.66 -10.51
CA ASN A 72 -22.51 -14.70 -11.96
C ASN A 72 -21.64 -15.91 -12.36
N ASP A 73 -22.00 -16.58 -13.44
CA ASP A 73 -21.30 -17.77 -13.96
C ASP A 73 -20.49 -17.47 -15.23
N GLY A 74 -20.57 -16.22 -15.72
CA GLY A 74 -19.88 -15.77 -16.94
C GLY A 74 -20.62 -16.12 -18.24
N SER A 75 -21.84 -16.66 -18.15
CA SER A 75 -22.70 -16.93 -19.31
C SER A 75 -23.21 -15.63 -19.96
N ALA A 76 -23.76 -15.73 -21.18
CA ALA A 76 -24.35 -14.58 -21.86
C ALA A 76 -25.56 -13.99 -21.12
N GLU A 77 -26.23 -14.79 -20.28
CA GLU A 77 -27.36 -14.35 -19.46
C GLU A 77 -26.93 -13.78 -18.09
N LYS A 78 -25.77 -14.19 -17.57
CA LYS A 78 -25.18 -13.72 -16.30
C LYS A 78 -23.66 -13.49 -16.42
N PRO A 79 -23.24 -12.45 -17.14
CA PRO A 79 -21.82 -12.16 -17.33
C PRO A 79 -21.17 -11.66 -16.04
N TYR A 80 -19.87 -11.86 -15.91
CA TYR A 80 -19.08 -11.24 -14.85
C TYR A 80 -18.98 -9.72 -15.05
N PHE A 81 -19.13 -8.96 -13.98
CA PHE A 81 -19.04 -7.49 -13.96
C PHE A 81 -17.72 -6.97 -13.38
N MET A 82 -16.87 -7.86 -12.84
CA MET A 82 -15.52 -7.54 -12.40
C MET A 82 -14.65 -6.90 -13.49
N SER A 83 -13.57 -6.22 -13.09
CA SER A 83 -12.63 -5.60 -14.04
C SER A 83 -11.89 -6.63 -14.91
N ASP A 84 -11.57 -6.24 -16.15
CA ASP A 84 -10.87 -7.10 -17.12
C ASP A 84 -9.50 -7.59 -16.60
N SER A 85 -8.82 -6.78 -15.78
CA SER A 85 -7.54 -7.16 -15.17
C SER A 85 -7.70 -8.29 -14.14
N LEU A 86 -8.73 -8.23 -13.29
CA LEU A 86 -9.04 -9.28 -12.32
C LEU A 86 -9.52 -10.56 -13.03
N LYS A 87 -10.36 -10.40 -14.06
CA LYS A 87 -10.82 -11.50 -14.92
C LYS A 87 -9.66 -12.22 -15.61
N LYS A 88 -8.70 -11.47 -16.16
CA LYS A 88 -7.48 -12.03 -16.77
C LYS A 88 -6.63 -12.78 -15.74
N LEU A 89 -6.49 -12.24 -14.53
CA LEU A 89 -5.77 -12.92 -13.44
C LEU A 89 -6.43 -14.27 -13.07
N LEU A 90 -7.76 -14.31 -13.00
CA LEU A 90 -8.54 -15.52 -12.76
C LEU A 90 -8.33 -16.56 -13.88
N MET A 91 -8.44 -16.12 -15.14
CA MET A 91 -8.21 -16.99 -16.31
C MET A 91 -6.78 -17.56 -16.38
N LEU A 92 -5.79 -16.80 -15.93
CA LEU A 92 -4.40 -17.29 -15.81
C LEU A 92 -4.26 -18.34 -14.71
N LYS A 93 -5.06 -18.24 -13.63
CA LYS A 93 -5.09 -19.24 -12.57
C LYS A 93 -5.81 -20.51 -13.02
N ASP A 94 -6.98 -20.40 -13.65
CA ASP A 94 -7.71 -21.57 -14.19
C ASP A 94 -6.91 -22.29 -15.28
N GLY A 95 -6.18 -21.54 -16.13
CA GLY A 95 -5.30 -22.11 -17.16
C GLY A 95 -4.07 -22.85 -16.64
N ASN A 96 -3.74 -22.74 -15.34
CA ASN A 96 -2.62 -23.45 -14.71
C ASN A 96 -3.07 -24.59 -13.77
N ASP A 97 -4.39 -24.76 -13.54
CA ASP A 97 -4.98 -25.77 -12.65
C ASP A 97 -5.93 -26.78 -13.37
N GLY A 98 -5.92 -26.86 -14.71
CA GLY A 98 -6.59 -27.95 -15.48
C GLY A 98 -6.71 -27.62 -16.98
N GLY A 99 -6.36 -28.46 -17.94
CA GLY A 99 -6.50 -29.90 -17.91
C GLY A 99 -7.97 -30.30 -17.89
N GLN A 100 -8.66 -30.14 -19.03
CA GLN A 100 -9.95 -30.76 -19.39
C GLN A 100 -11.12 -30.65 -18.38
N LYS A 101 -12.14 -29.86 -18.72
CA LYS A 101 -13.42 -30.35 -19.27
C LYS A 101 -14.37 -29.21 -19.61
#